data_AF-A0A166W114-F1
#
_entry.id   AF-A0A166W114-F1
#
_cell.length_a   1.000
_cell.length_b   1.000
_cell.length_c   1.000
_cell.angle_alpha   90.00
_cell.angle_beta   90.00
_cell.angle_gamma   90.00
#
_symmetry.space_group_name_H-M   'P 1'
#
loop_
_entity.id
_entity.type
_entity.pdbx_description
1 polymer ?
#
loop_
_entity_poly.entity_id
_entity_poly.type
_entity_poly.pdbx_seq_one_letter_code
_entity_poly.pdbx_strand_id
1 'polypeptide(L)'
;LQTANLYYFYESRSLGNECNCLTFYFLPVNHHSDNPPHSMDQMMGDGGRFPLETWFWEMPICTRWWTTATVLTSALVQCQMVTPFQLFYSFRAVFAKSQYWRLLTTFLYFGPFSLDLLFHVYFLQRYARLLEESSGRSPAHFSWLLVYSMTSLLLISPLVSMPFLGHPLSSTLVYIWSRRNPDTRLSFLGLLVFTAPYLPWVLMAFSLILHGSVPKDEIMGVVIGHIWYFFSDVYPPLHNGSRPFDPPRWWRRLFERRPTEETADGINNEIVVAGGPELAADVR
;
A
#
# COMPACT_ATOMS: atom_id res chain seq x y z
N LEU A 1 16.89 -18.12 46.11
CA LEU A 1 16.18 -19.37 46.46
C LEU A 1 14.85 -19.32 45.70
N GLN A 2 14.77 -19.87 44.47
CA GLN A 2 14.28 -21.24 44.19
C GLN A 2 12.89 -21.42 44.82
N THR A 3 11.78 -21.63 44.11
CA THR A 3 11.47 -22.49 42.94
C THR A 3 10.02 -22.14 42.49
N ALA A 4 9.70 -21.98 41.19
CA ALA A 4 9.13 -22.99 40.26
C ALA A 4 7.66 -23.38 40.61
N ASN A 5 6.69 -23.65 39.73
CA ASN A 5 6.56 -23.76 38.27
C ASN A 5 5.05 -23.99 37.98
N LEU A 6 4.67 -24.05 36.68
CA LEU A 6 3.39 -24.54 36.12
C LEU A 6 2.17 -23.61 36.19
N TYR A 7 1.99 -22.76 35.16
CA TYR A 7 0.71 -22.58 34.43
C TYR A 7 0.97 -21.85 33.09
N TYR A 8 2.05 -22.23 32.40
CA TYR A 8 2.36 -21.81 31.03
C TYR A 8 2.26 -23.03 30.09
N PHE A 9 1.10 -23.69 30.03
CA PHE A 9 0.82 -24.69 28.99
C PHE A 9 -0.65 -25.11 28.96
N TYR A 10 -1.56 -24.25 28.48
CA TYR A 10 -2.81 -24.62 27.78
C TYR A 10 -3.65 -23.35 27.57
N GLU A 11 -3.68 -22.81 26.35
CA GLU A 11 -4.91 -22.36 25.68
C GLU A 11 -4.56 -22.04 24.21
N SER A 12 -3.94 -23.02 23.54
CA SER A 12 -3.95 -23.09 22.09
C SER A 12 -5.22 -23.84 21.68
N ARG A 13 -6.33 -23.11 21.48
CA ARG A 13 -7.44 -23.62 20.67
C ARG A 13 -8.25 -22.52 20.02
N SER A 14 -8.29 -22.62 18.69
CA SER A 14 -9.39 -22.23 17.81
C SER A 14 -9.49 -20.76 17.39
N LEU A 15 -8.46 -20.28 16.70
CA LEU A 15 -8.68 -19.49 15.49
C LEU A 15 -8.07 -20.27 14.32
N GLY A 16 -8.92 -21.07 13.68
CA GLY A 16 -8.59 -21.80 12.47
C GLY A 16 -8.37 -20.86 11.28
N ASN A 17 -7.67 -21.42 10.30
CA ASN A 17 -7.33 -20.88 8.98
C ASN A 17 -5.99 -20.15 8.87
N GLU A 18 -4.98 -21.02 8.85
CA GLU A 18 -3.70 -20.94 8.18
C GLU A 18 -3.71 -20.12 6.87
N CYS A 19 -3.25 -18.87 6.95
CA CYS A 19 -2.54 -18.13 5.88
C CYS A 19 -1.82 -16.88 6.44
N ASN A 20 -1.50 -16.84 7.74
CA ASN A 20 -1.08 -15.62 8.42
C ASN A 20 0.34 -15.60 8.98
N CYS A 21 1.23 -16.52 8.56
CA CYS A 21 2.63 -16.45 8.99
C CYS A 21 3.27 -15.10 8.64
N LEU A 22 3.00 -14.52 7.46
CA LEU A 22 3.55 -13.21 7.09
C LEU A 22 2.84 -12.02 7.78
N THR A 23 1.57 -12.16 8.15
CA THR A 23 0.77 -11.10 8.82
C THR A 23 1.26 -10.81 10.24
N PHE A 24 1.89 -11.78 10.90
CA PHE A 24 2.48 -11.64 12.24
C PHE A 24 3.71 -10.71 12.32
N TYR A 25 4.39 -10.43 11.20
CA TYR A 25 5.69 -9.76 11.25
C TYR A 25 5.65 -8.25 11.52
N PHE A 26 4.48 -7.59 11.55
CA PHE A 26 4.44 -6.12 11.67
C PHE A 26 3.11 -5.55 12.21
N LEU A 27 2.34 -6.22 13.09
CA LEU A 27 1.10 -5.62 13.62
C LEU A 27 1.38 -4.39 14.53
N PRO A 28 0.60 -3.30 14.41
CA PRO A 28 0.55 -2.25 15.44
C PRO A 28 0.00 -2.86 16.74
N VAL A 29 0.68 -2.60 17.86
CA VAL A 29 0.20 -2.97 19.20
C VAL A 29 -0.90 -2.00 19.60
N ASN A 30 -2.16 -2.36 19.39
CA ASN A 30 -3.31 -1.58 19.85
C ASN A 30 -3.85 -2.13 21.17
N HIS A 31 -4.12 -1.21 22.09
CA HIS A 31 -4.69 -1.44 23.41
C HIS A 31 -6.11 -0.85 23.40
N HIS A 32 -7.17 -1.66 23.32
CA HIS A 32 -8.51 -1.23 23.74
C HIS A 32 -9.49 -2.38 23.98
N SER A 33 -9.83 -2.52 25.27
CA SER A 33 -11.15 -2.64 25.92
C SER A 33 -12.30 -3.43 25.27
N ASP A 34 -12.87 -4.28 26.13
CA ASP A 34 -13.96 -5.26 25.95
C ASP A 34 -15.29 -4.74 25.36
N ASN A 35 -15.93 -5.61 24.56
CA ASN A 35 -17.35 -5.96 24.68
C ASN A 35 -17.63 -7.28 23.92
N PRO A 36 -18.38 -8.25 24.48
CA PRO A 36 -18.65 -9.52 23.84
C PRO A 36 -19.79 -9.40 22.82
N PRO A 37 -19.65 -9.91 21.57
CA PRO A 37 -20.76 -9.96 20.65
C PRO A 37 -21.68 -11.14 20.97
N HIS A 38 -22.94 -10.82 21.24
CA HIS A 38 -24.07 -11.73 21.09
C HIS A 38 -24.20 -12.17 19.62
N SER A 39 -24.76 -13.38 19.44
CA SER A 39 -25.23 -14.04 18.21
C SER A 39 -24.22 -14.94 17.48
N MET A 40 -24.33 -16.24 17.78
CA MET A 40 -23.72 -17.35 17.03
C MET A 40 -24.44 -17.61 15.69
N ASP A 41 -25.53 -16.90 15.41
CA ASP A 41 -26.42 -17.15 14.26
C ASP A 41 -26.03 -16.38 12.99
N GLN A 42 -25.00 -15.52 13.06
CA GLN A 42 -24.50 -14.75 11.90
C GLN A 42 -23.26 -15.40 11.25
N MET A 43 -23.03 -16.69 11.46
CA MET A 43 -21.94 -17.45 10.82
C MET A 43 -22.40 -18.37 9.68
N MET A 44 -23.72 -18.51 9.45
CA MET A 44 -24.27 -19.36 8.38
C MET A 44 -24.90 -18.54 7.24
N GLY A 45 -24.24 -17.45 6.83
CA GLY A 45 -24.69 -16.59 5.72
C GLY A 45 -23.64 -16.27 4.67
N ASP A 46 -22.35 -16.53 4.89
CA ASP A 46 -21.30 -16.24 3.92
C ASP A 46 -20.94 -17.51 3.15
N GLY A 47 -21.61 -17.70 2.01
CA GLY A 47 -21.38 -18.81 1.12
C GLY A 47 -19.94 -18.81 0.59
N GLY A 48 -19.12 -19.74 1.07
CA GLY A 48 -18.02 -20.34 0.31
C GLY A 48 -16.91 -19.44 -0.23
N ARG A 49 -16.74 -18.21 0.27
CA ARG A 49 -15.61 -17.35 -0.13
C ARG A 49 -14.34 -17.81 0.56
N PHE A 50 -13.34 -18.19 -0.21
CA PHE A 50 -12.03 -18.58 0.33
C PHE A 50 -11.41 -17.39 1.10
N PRO A 51 -10.65 -17.61 2.19
CA PRO A 51 -10.04 -16.52 2.96
C PRO A 51 -9.14 -15.59 2.10
N LEU A 52 -8.57 -16.12 1.02
CA LEU A 52 -7.81 -15.36 0.03
C LEU A 52 -8.68 -14.46 -0.85
N GLU A 53 -9.91 -14.89 -1.15
CA GLU A 53 -10.87 -14.10 -1.91
C GLU A 53 -11.28 -12.86 -1.11
N THR A 54 -11.66 -13.02 0.15
CA THR A 54 -11.99 -11.91 1.04
C THR A 54 -10.82 -10.94 1.17
N TRP A 55 -9.61 -11.46 1.43
CA TRP A 55 -8.39 -10.66 1.49
C TRP A 55 -8.11 -9.87 0.19
N PHE A 56 -8.35 -10.47 -0.98
CA PHE A 56 -8.14 -9.83 -2.27
C PHE A 56 -9.17 -8.72 -2.54
N TRP A 57 -10.43 -8.91 -2.12
CA TRP A 57 -11.49 -7.91 -2.28
C TRP A 57 -11.42 -6.78 -1.25
N GLU A 58 -10.86 -7.02 -0.07
CA GLU A 58 -10.58 -6.00 0.94
C GLU A 58 -9.47 -5.02 0.52
N MET A 59 -8.64 -5.39 -0.45
CA MET A 59 -7.59 -4.51 -0.93
C MET A 59 -8.14 -3.31 -1.72
N PRO A 60 -7.55 -2.12 -1.52
CA PRO A 60 -7.88 -0.97 -2.33
C PRO A 60 -7.43 -1.16 -3.78
N ILE A 61 -8.12 -0.48 -4.70
CA ILE A 61 -8.14 -0.82 -6.14
C ILE A 61 -6.75 -0.72 -6.77
N CYS A 62 -5.97 0.33 -6.47
CA CYS A 62 -4.67 0.53 -7.11
C CYS A 62 -3.69 -0.54 -6.66
N THR A 63 -3.63 -0.78 -5.35
CA THR A 63 -2.76 -1.80 -4.75
C THR A 63 -3.13 -3.21 -5.24
N ARG A 64 -4.42 -3.53 -5.35
CA ARG A 64 -4.91 -4.82 -5.83
C ARG A 64 -4.42 -5.14 -7.25
N TRP A 65 -4.63 -4.22 -8.19
CA TRP A 65 -4.19 -4.39 -9.58
C TRP A 65 -2.67 -4.46 -9.68
N TRP A 66 -1.96 -3.64 -8.91
CA TRP A 66 -0.50 -3.64 -8.86
C TRP A 66 0.06 -4.99 -8.42
N THR A 67 -0.46 -5.56 -7.33
CA THR A 67 0.03 -6.82 -6.78
C THR A 67 -0.35 -7.99 -7.66
N THR A 68 -1.54 -7.98 -8.24
CA THR A 68 -1.93 -8.96 -9.27
C THR A 68 -0.94 -8.92 -10.43
N ALA A 69 -0.62 -7.74 -10.94
CA ALA A 69 0.32 -7.57 -12.04
C ALA A 69 1.74 -7.99 -11.67
N THR A 70 2.18 -7.73 -10.44
CA THR A 70 3.48 -8.15 -9.91
C THR A 70 3.59 -9.67 -9.84
N VAL A 71 2.61 -10.34 -9.21
CA VAL A 71 2.57 -11.81 -9.08
C VAL A 71 2.47 -12.48 -10.46
N LEU A 72 1.61 -11.95 -11.34
CA LEU A 72 1.48 -12.44 -12.71
C LEU A 72 2.79 -12.30 -13.50
N THR A 73 3.47 -11.17 -13.37
CA THR A 73 4.75 -10.93 -14.04
C THR A 73 5.82 -11.89 -13.55
N SER A 74 5.91 -12.13 -12.22
CA SER A 74 6.83 -13.13 -11.66
C SER A 74 6.52 -14.54 -12.15
N ALA A 75 5.23 -14.93 -12.23
CA ALA A 75 4.82 -16.23 -12.75
C ALA A 75 5.16 -16.41 -14.23
N LEU A 76 4.94 -15.39 -15.06
CA LEU A 76 5.27 -15.42 -16.49
C LEU A 76 6.77 -15.59 -16.75
N VAL A 77 7.61 -14.98 -15.92
CA VAL A 77 9.07 -15.17 -15.98
C VAL A 77 9.46 -16.58 -15.54
N GLN A 78 8.79 -17.14 -14.51
CA GLN A 78 9.04 -18.50 -14.06
C GLN A 78 8.65 -19.55 -15.12
N CYS A 79 7.53 -19.34 -15.81
CA CYS A 79 7.10 -20.18 -16.94
C CYS A 79 7.96 -20.01 -18.21
N GLN A 80 9.03 -19.21 -18.17
CA GLN A 80 9.90 -18.89 -19.30
C GLN A 80 9.16 -18.27 -20.51
N MET A 81 7.93 -17.77 -20.31
CA MET A 81 7.17 -17.10 -21.37
C MET A 81 7.71 -15.70 -21.66
N VAL A 82 8.26 -15.03 -20.64
CA VAL A 82 8.86 -13.71 -20.75
C VAL A 82 10.28 -13.76 -20.19
N THR A 83 11.25 -13.29 -20.96
CA THR A 83 12.65 -13.25 -20.51
C THR A 83 12.91 -11.96 -19.71
N PRO A 84 13.69 -12.00 -18.61
CA PRO A 84 14.04 -10.79 -17.83
C PRO A 84 14.63 -9.66 -18.68
N PHE A 85 15.30 -9.99 -19.79
CA PHE A 85 15.85 -9.05 -20.76
C PHE A 85 14.78 -8.18 -21.45
N GLN A 86 13.54 -8.67 -21.57
CA GLN A 86 12.41 -7.91 -22.10
C GLN A 86 11.84 -6.93 -21.08
N LEU A 87 11.99 -7.20 -19.78
CA LEU A 87 11.58 -6.32 -18.68
C LEU A 87 12.65 -5.30 -18.29
N PHE A 88 13.89 -5.48 -18.75
CA PHE A 88 15.01 -4.60 -18.45
C PHE A 88 14.74 -3.15 -18.88
N TYR A 89 14.86 -2.19 -17.96
CA TYR A 89 14.86 -0.77 -18.29
C TYR A 89 16.19 -0.38 -18.95
N SER A 90 16.12 0.22 -20.13
CA SER A 90 17.25 0.93 -20.71
C SER A 90 16.74 2.23 -21.30
N PHE A 91 17.31 3.35 -20.85
CA PHE A 91 16.98 4.69 -21.35
C PHE A 91 17.02 4.74 -22.89
N ARG A 92 18.04 4.13 -23.50
CA ARG A 92 18.18 4.06 -24.96
C ARG A 92 17.10 3.20 -25.60
N ALA A 93 16.68 2.10 -24.99
CA ALA A 93 15.61 1.25 -25.55
C ALA A 93 14.24 1.93 -25.48
N VAL A 94 13.96 2.69 -24.41
CA VAL A 94 12.68 3.36 -24.25
C VAL A 94 12.58 4.57 -25.18
N PHE A 95 13.56 5.48 -25.14
CA PHE A 95 13.47 6.74 -25.89
C PHE A 95 13.92 6.62 -27.35
N ALA A 96 14.85 5.71 -27.68
CA ALA A 96 15.29 5.55 -29.07
C ALA A 96 14.52 4.46 -29.84
N LYS A 97 13.86 3.51 -29.16
CA LYS A 97 13.07 2.44 -29.81
C LYS A 97 11.58 2.47 -29.45
N SER A 98 11.11 3.51 -28.75
CA SER A 98 9.69 3.74 -28.43
C SER A 98 9.00 2.57 -27.69
N GLN A 99 9.75 1.83 -26.86
CA GLN A 99 9.24 0.67 -26.11
C GLN A 99 8.68 1.09 -24.74
N TYR A 100 7.59 1.87 -24.73
CA TYR A 100 7.04 2.47 -23.51
C TYR A 100 6.54 1.47 -22.47
N TRP A 101 6.12 0.26 -22.87
CA TRP A 101 5.68 -0.77 -21.93
C TRP A 101 6.75 -1.16 -20.92
N ARG A 102 8.05 -1.03 -21.30
CA ARG A 102 9.17 -1.30 -20.40
C ARG A 102 9.14 -0.41 -19.17
N LEU A 103 8.65 0.82 -19.29
CA LEU A 103 8.53 1.76 -18.17
C LEU A 103 7.63 1.23 -17.06
N LEU A 104 6.59 0.45 -17.40
CA LEU A 104 5.67 -0.11 -16.42
C LEU A 104 6.17 -1.46 -15.90
N THR A 105 6.63 -2.34 -16.80
CA THR A 105 7.06 -3.69 -16.43
C THR A 105 8.27 -3.70 -15.50
N THR A 106 9.11 -2.66 -15.52
CA THR A 106 10.30 -2.53 -14.66
C THR A 106 9.97 -2.33 -13.19
N PHE A 107 8.77 -1.82 -12.89
CA PHE A 107 8.26 -1.66 -11.53
C PHE A 107 7.53 -2.90 -11.03
N LEU A 108 7.02 -3.73 -11.95
CA LEU A 108 6.33 -4.98 -11.63
C LEU A 108 7.29 -6.17 -11.46
N TYR A 109 8.53 -6.03 -11.93
CA TYR A 109 9.54 -7.08 -11.82
C TYR A 109 10.42 -6.89 -10.59
N PHE A 110 10.38 -7.88 -9.71
CA PHE A 110 11.16 -7.94 -8.46
C PHE A 110 12.19 -9.08 -8.46
N GLY A 111 12.49 -9.68 -9.61
CA GLY A 111 13.49 -10.76 -9.69
C GLY A 111 12.88 -12.18 -9.77
N PRO A 112 13.75 -13.21 -9.74
CA PRO A 112 13.33 -14.61 -9.78
C PRO A 112 12.62 -15.02 -8.48
N PHE A 113 11.93 -16.16 -8.52
CA PHE A 113 11.21 -16.68 -7.36
C PHE A 113 12.17 -17.05 -6.22
N SER A 114 12.21 -16.23 -5.16
CA SER A 114 13.06 -16.40 -3.97
C SER A 114 12.32 -15.91 -2.71
N LEU A 115 12.84 -16.27 -1.52
CA LEU A 115 12.30 -15.71 -0.26
C LEU A 115 12.44 -14.19 -0.22
N ASP A 116 13.50 -13.66 -0.83
CA ASP A 116 13.74 -12.23 -0.97
C ASP A 116 12.63 -11.51 -1.77
N LEU A 117 12.21 -12.10 -2.90
CA LEU A 117 11.05 -11.62 -3.67
C LEU A 117 9.78 -11.56 -2.80
N LEU A 118 9.52 -12.63 -2.05
CA LEU A 118 8.33 -12.73 -1.20
C LEU A 118 8.29 -11.62 -0.15
N PHE A 119 9.40 -11.35 0.52
CA PHE A 119 9.47 -10.25 1.49
C PHE A 119 9.23 -8.89 0.84
N HIS A 120 9.85 -8.61 -0.30
CA HIS A 120 9.68 -7.33 -1.00
C HIS A 120 8.27 -7.11 -1.52
N VAL A 121 7.65 -8.13 -2.12
CA VAL A 121 6.25 -8.07 -2.59
C VAL A 121 5.28 -7.94 -1.41
N TYR A 122 5.54 -8.64 -0.30
CA TYR A 122 4.76 -8.51 0.93
C TYR A 122 4.83 -7.08 1.48
N PHE A 123 6.03 -6.51 1.62
CA PHE A 123 6.19 -5.14 2.11
C PHE A 123 5.55 -4.13 1.18
N LEU A 124 5.75 -4.27 -0.14
CA LEU A 124 5.12 -3.43 -1.14
C LEU A 124 3.60 -3.44 -0.97
N GLN A 125 2.99 -4.62 -1.01
CA GLN A 125 1.55 -4.79 -0.86
C GLN A 125 1.02 -4.18 0.43
N ARG A 126 1.68 -4.47 1.56
CA ARG A 126 1.28 -4.02 2.88
C ARG A 126 1.32 -2.50 3.01
N TYR A 127 2.44 -1.87 2.65
CA TYR A 127 2.60 -0.42 2.83
C TYR A 127 1.91 0.40 1.74
N ALA A 128 1.79 -0.13 0.52
CA ALA A 128 0.94 0.47 -0.51
C ALA A 128 -0.52 0.53 -0.05
N ARG A 129 -1.05 -0.57 0.50
CA ARG A 129 -2.40 -0.61 1.07
C ARG A 129 -2.58 0.41 2.20
N LEU A 130 -1.67 0.44 3.17
CA LEU A 130 -1.75 1.39 4.29
C LEU A 130 -1.64 2.86 3.83
N LEU A 131 -0.85 3.14 2.80
CA LEU A 131 -0.77 4.48 2.20
C LEU A 131 -2.03 4.84 1.42
N GLU A 132 -2.62 3.90 0.68
CA GLU A 132 -3.86 4.12 -0.08
C GLU A 132 -5.05 4.34 0.86
N GLU A 133 -5.14 3.56 1.95
CA GLU A 133 -6.17 3.69 2.98
C GLU A 133 -6.00 4.98 3.80
N SER A 134 -4.78 5.32 4.23
CA SER A 134 -4.51 6.57 4.95
C SER A 134 -4.72 7.83 4.11
N SER A 135 -4.73 7.70 2.77
CA SER A 135 -4.92 8.85 1.88
C SER A 135 -6.37 9.37 1.83
N GLY A 136 -7.39 8.59 2.28
CA GLY A 136 -8.78 9.02 2.57
C GLY A 136 -9.57 9.75 1.46
N ARG A 137 -10.87 9.43 1.30
CA ARG A 137 -11.92 10.07 0.44
C ARG A 137 -11.61 10.31 -1.06
N SER A 138 -10.35 10.33 -1.52
CA SER A 138 -9.98 10.32 -2.94
C SER A 138 -8.67 9.53 -3.17
N PRO A 139 -8.66 8.54 -4.08
CA PRO A 139 -7.43 7.82 -4.50
C PRO A 139 -6.45 8.72 -5.30
N ALA A 140 -6.79 10.00 -5.48
CA ALA A 140 -6.01 10.98 -6.23
C ALA A 140 -4.63 11.23 -5.60
N HIS A 141 -4.55 11.32 -4.27
CA HIS A 141 -3.29 11.61 -3.58
C HIS A 141 -2.33 10.44 -3.61
N PHE A 142 -2.83 9.21 -3.39
CA PHE A 142 -2.02 8.00 -3.46
C PHE A 142 -1.51 7.73 -4.88
N SER A 143 -2.39 7.84 -5.89
CA SER A 143 -1.99 7.67 -7.30
C SER A 143 -0.96 8.72 -7.74
N TRP A 144 -1.08 9.96 -7.26
CA TRP A 144 -0.09 11.01 -7.52
C TRP A 144 1.26 10.71 -6.87
N LEU A 145 1.26 10.24 -5.62
CA LEU A 145 2.46 9.75 -4.94
C LEU A 145 3.14 8.62 -5.73
N LEU A 146 2.37 7.66 -6.24
CA LEU A 146 2.89 6.58 -7.07
C LEU A 146 3.53 7.12 -8.35
N VAL A 147 2.86 8.03 -9.06
CA VAL A 147 3.39 8.63 -10.29
C VAL A 147 4.66 9.43 -10.02
N TYR A 148 4.71 10.21 -8.94
CA TYR A 148 5.93 10.90 -8.53
C TYR A 148 7.07 9.91 -8.24
N SER A 149 6.78 8.85 -7.49
CA SER A 149 7.78 7.84 -7.12
C SER A 149 8.31 7.14 -8.38
N MET A 150 7.43 6.73 -9.30
CA MET A 150 7.82 6.10 -10.55
C MET A 150 8.62 7.04 -11.46
N THR A 151 8.18 8.29 -11.61
CA THR A 151 8.87 9.27 -12.47
C THR A 151 10.25 9.64 -11.94
N SER A 152 10.38 9.90 -10.63
CA SER A 152 11.66 10.20 -9.99
C SER A 152 12.64 9.02 -10.08
N LEU A 153 12.16 7.79 -9.86
CA LEU A 153 12.93 6.57 -10.05
C LEU A 153 13.42 6.39 -11.50
N LEU A 154 12.59 6.66 -12.50
CA LEU A 154 12.97 6.58 -13.91
C LEU A 154 14.02 7.62 -14.30
N LEU A 155 14.00 8.80 -13.68
CA LEU A 155 14.97 9.87 -13.92
C LEU A 155 16.33 9.55 -13.29
N ILE A 156 16.34 8.95 -12.10
CA ILE A 156 17.58 8.61 -11.36
C ILE A 156 18.20 7.30 -11.86
N SER A 157 17.40 6.34 -12.33
CA SER A 157 17.84 5.02 -12.77
C SER A 157 19.02 5.03 -13.78
N PRO A 158 19.05 5.88 -14.82
CA PRO A 158 20.18 5.97 -15.74
C PRO A 158 21.49 6.42 -15.09
N LEU A 159 21.44 7.26 -14.05
CA LEU A 159 22.62 7.76 -13.34
C LEU A 159 23.27 6.65 -12.50
N VAL A 160 22.45 5.77 -11.92
CA VAL A 160 22.91 4.67 -11.07
C VAL A 160 23.10 3.36 -11.86
N SER A 161 22.77 3.36 -13.17
CA SER A 161 22.84 2.20 -14.07
C SER A 161 22.10 0.97 -13.55
N MET A 162 20.93 1.17 -12.93
CA MET A 162 20.10 0.09 -12.38
C MET A 162 18.86 -0.18 -13.25
N PRO A 163 18.67 -1.42 -13.72
CA PRO A 163 17.63 -1.74 -14.70
C PRO A 163 16.27 -2.15 -14.13
N PHE A 164 16.19 -2.46 -12.84
CA PHE A 164 14.96 -2.91 -12.17
C PHE A 164 14.57 -1.90 -11.10
N LEU A 165 13.31 -1.46 -11.11
CA LEU A 165 12.83 -0.37 -10.28
C LEU A 165 11.71 -0.80 -9.30
N GLY A 166 11.36 -2.09 -9.26
CA GLY A 166 10.42 -2.63 -8.28
C GLY A 166 10.90 -2.49 -6.83
N HIS A 167 12.09 -2.99 -6.50
CA HIS A 167 12.69 -2.88 -5.16
C HIS A 167 12.78 -1.44 -4.63
N PRO A 168 13.34 -0.46 -5.39
CA PRO A 168 13.44 0.91 -4.89
C PRO A 168 12.07 1.57 -4.75
N LEU A 169 11.06 1.20 -5.56
CA LEU A 169 9.68 1.65 -5.38
C LEU A 169 9.09 1.13 -4.06
N SER A 170 9.28 -0.15 -3.76
CA SER A 170 8.87 -0.74 -2.48
C SER A 170 9.50 0.01 -1.30
N SER A 171 10.83 0.19 -1.33
CA SER A 171 11.56 0.97 -0.32
C SER A 171 11.04 2.40 -0.17
N THR A 172 10.71 3.07 -1.28
CA THR A 172 10.14 4.43 -1.26
C THR A 172 8.81 4.49 -0.50
N LEU A 173 7.88 3.57 -0.79
CA LEU A 173 6.57 3.51 -0.13
C LEU A 173 6.70 3.17 1.35
N VAL A 174 7.54 2.17 1.66
CA VAL A 174 7.87 1.78 3.02
C VAL A 174 8.36 2.98 3.82
N TYR A 175 9.31 3.74 3.27
CA TYR A 175 9.89 4.91 3.91
C TYR A 175 8.85 6.01 4.18
N ILE A 176 8.02 6.33 3.19
CA ILE A 176 7.02 7.41 3.33
C ILE A 176 6.00 7.05 4.40
N TRP A 177 5.51 5.80 4.38
CA TRP A 177 4.57 5.32 5.40
C TRP A 177 5.18 5.38 6.80
N SER A 178 6.44 4.97 6.92
CA SER A 178 7.14 4.87 8.20
C SER A 178 7.36 6.24 8.87
N ARG A 179 7.60 7.27 8.05
CA ARG A 179 7.77 8.66 8.50
C ARG A 179 6.47 9.36 8.83
N ARG A 180 5.36 8.94 8.20
CA ARG A 180 4.02 9.48 8.49
C ARG A 180 3.40 8.90 9.76
N ASN A 181 3.83 7.72 10.20
CA ASN A 181 3.29 7.03 11.36
C ASN A 181 4.37 6.75 12.43
N PRO A 182 5.06 7.77 12.96
CA PRO A 182 6.23 7.59 13.82
C PRO A 182 5.94 6.84 15.13
N ASP A 183 4.72 6.98 15.66
CA ASP A 183 4.30 6.37 16.92
C ASP A 183 3.91 4.89 16.80
N THR A 184 3.79 4.38 15.57
CA THR A 184 3.41 3.00 15.33
C THR A 184 4.56 2.06 15.69
N ARG A 185 4.31 1.13 16.62
CA ARG A 185 5.24 0.07 17.00
C ARG A 185 5.04 -1.17 16.16
N LEU A 186 6.13 -1.83 15.83
CA LEU A 186 6.25 -2.82 14.78
C LEU A 186 7.18 -3.94 15.23
N SER A 187 6.79 -5.20 15.03
CA SER A 187 7.47 -6.37 15.62
C SER A 187 8.11 -7.28 14.58
N PHE A 188 9.37 -7.07 14.24
CA PHE A 188 10.09 -7.93 13.31
C PHE A 188 10.35 -9.33 13.90
N LEU A 189 9.82 -10.34 13.21
CA LEU A 189 9.84 -11.76 13.58
C LEU A 189 9.20 -12.07 14.94
N GLY A 190 8.37 -11.18 15.47
CA GLY A 190 7.78 -11.32 16.82
C GLY A 190 8.81 -11.21 17.96
N LEU A 191 10.09 -10.95 17.64
CA LEU A 191 11.19 -10.88 18.60
C LEU A 191 11.70 -9.46 18.80
N LEU A 192 11.77 -8.66 17.73
CA LEU A 192 12.31 -7.30 17.75
C LEU A 192 11.20 -6.28 17.56
N VAL A 193 10.83 -5.58 18.63
CA VAL A 193 9.86 -4.47 18.58
C VAL A 193 10.62 -3.16 18.36
N PHE A 194 10.27 -2.43 17.31
CA PHE A 194 10.82 -1.10 17.01
C PHE A 194 9.73 -0.15 16.51
N THR A 195 10.03 1.15 16.41
CA THR A 195 9.08 2.16 15.90
C THR A 195 9.18 2.31 14.39
N ALA A 196 8.08 2.66 13.72
CA ALA A 196 8.00 2.72 12.27
C ALA A 196 9.18 3.42 11.58
N PRO A 197 9.71 4.58 12.04
CA PRO A 197 10.82 5.26 11.36
C PRO A 197 12.10 4.43 11.22
N TYR A 198 12.31 3.43 12.07
CA TYR A 198 13.46 2.51 11.98
C TYR A 198 13.27 1.41 10.93
N LEU A 199 12.06 1.22 10.42
CA LEU A 199 11.72 0.12 9.53
C LEU A 199 12.59 0.06 8.26
N PRO A 200 12.78 1.15 7.49
CA PRO A 200 13.61 1.10 6.28
C PRO A 200 15.06 0.71 6.59
N TRP A 201 15.57 1.09 7.76
CA TRP A 201 16.93 0.76 8.20
C TRP A 201 17.07 -0.70 8.59
N VAL A 202 16.05 -1.27 9.24
CA VAL A 202 16.02 -2.70 9.59
C VAL A 202 15.93 -3.57 8.32
N LEU A 203 15.10 -3.16 7.34
CA LEU A 203 15.02 -3.87 6.05
C LEU A 203 16.37 -3.84 5.32
N MET A 204 17.02 -2.68 5.30
CA MET A 204 18.34 -2.53 4.67
C MET A 204 19.41 -3.37 5.34
N ALA A 205 19.40 -3.46 6.68
CA ALA A 205 20.31 -4.32 7.42
C ALA A 205 20.05 -5.81 7.12
N PHE A 206 18.77 -6.22 7.05
CA PHE A 206 18.38 -7.58 6.72
C PHE A 206 18.80 -7.97 5.29
N SER A 207 18.58 -7.08 4.33
CA SER A 207 18.99 -7.23 2.93
C SER A 207 20.50 -7.35 2.79
N LEU A 208 21.27 -6.51 3.49
CA LEU A 208 22.73 -6.61 3.52
C LEU A 208 23.21 -7.95 4.07
N ILE A 209 22.55 -8.50 5.10
CA ILE A 209 22.88 -9.82 5.67
C ILE A 209 22.54 -10.95 4.69
N LEU A 210 21.39 -10.88 4.01
CA LEU A 210 20.96 -11.91 3.06
C LEU A 210 21.78 -11.92 1.76
N HIS A 211 22.07 -10.74 1.19
CA HIS A 211 22.72 -10.60 -0.11
C HIS A 211 24.23 -10.41 0.00
N GLY A 212 24.76 -10.08 1.18
CA GLY A 212 26.18 -9.82 1.40
C GLY A 212 26.72 -8.59 0.67
N SER A 213 25.84 -7.74 0.12
CA SER A 213 26.20 -6.55 -0.66
C SER A 213 25.36 -5.36 -0.23
N VAL A 214 25.82 -4.15 -0.57
CA VAL A 214 25.11 -2.92 -0.21
C VAL A 214 23.85 -2.78 -1.09
N PRO A 215 22.63 -2.73 -0.49
CA PRO A 215 21.37 -2.61 -1.22
C PRO A 215 21.18 -1.17 -1.73
N LYS A 216 21.78 -0.87 -2.88
CA LYS A 216 21.75 0.47 -3.53
C LYS A 216 20.33 0.89 -3.91
N ASP A 217 19.51 -0.07 -4.27
CA ASP A 217 18.09 0.06 -4.58
C ASP A 217 17.28 0.54 -3.38
N GLU A 218 17.48 -0.05 -2.21
CA GLU A 218 16.78 0.40 -1.00
C GLU A 218 17.19 1.80 -0.60
N ILE A 219 18.48 2.11 -0.63
CA ILE A 219 19.03 3.45 -0.34
C ILE A 219 18.42 4.50 -1.27
N MET A 220 18.35 4.20 -2.56
CA MET A 220 17.75 5.11 -3.55
C MET A 220 16.27 5.37 -3.25
N GLY A 221 15.51 4.32 -2.91
CA GLY A 221 14.11 4.47 -2.51
C GLY A 221 13.93 5.34 -1.27
N VAL A 222 14.80 5.16 -0.26
CA VAL A 222 14.83 5.99 0.95
C VAL A 222 15.09 7.47 0.61
N VAL A 223 16.05 7.76 -0.27
CA VAL A 223 16.36 9.15 -0.67
C VAL A 223 15.17 9.81 -1.36
N ILE A 224 14.55 9.12 -2.33
CA ILE A 224 13.38 9.65 -3.05
C ILE A 224 12.19 9.85 -2.10
N GLY A 225 11.95 8.88 -1.22
CA GLY A 225 10.91 8.96 -0.20
C GLY A 225 11.15 10.12 0.77
N HIS A 226 12.40 10.38 1.14
CA HIS A 226 12.78 11.51 1.99
C HIS A 226 12.50 12.86 1.33
N ILE A 227 12.85 13.01 0.04
CA ILE A 227 12.55 14.22 -0.72
C ILE A 227 11.03 14.45 -0.74
N TRP A 228 10.25 13.43 -1.07
CA TRP A 228 8.79 13.54 -1.09
C TRP A 228 8.22 13.95 0.28
N TYR A 229 8.63 13.25 1.34
CA TYR A 229 8.20 13.51 2.71
C TYR A 229 8.58 14.92 3.17
N PHE A 230 9.79 15.38 2.87
CA PHE A 230 10.24 16.72 3.22
C PHE A 230 9.32 17.80 2.63
N PHE A 231 9.02 17.72 1.34
CA PHE A 231 8.20 18.73 0.69
C PHE A 231 6.69 18.59 0.92
N SER A 232 6.22 17.38 1.23
CA SER A 232 4.79 17.13 1.47
C SER A 232 4.38 17.37 2.92
N ASP A 233 5.22 16.96 3.87
CA ASP A 233 4.87 16.90 5.29
C ASP A 233 5.67 17.93 6.12
N VAL A 234 6.94 18.21 5.77
CA VAL A 234 7.81 19.12 6.55
C VAL A 234 7.77 20.57 6.07
N TYR A 235 7.66 20.80 4.76
CA TYR A 235 7.70 22.12 4.15
C TYR A 235 6.46 23.01 4.43
N PRO A 236 5.20 22.50 4.40
CA PRO A 236 4.02 23.35 4.54
C PRO A 236 3.92 24.12 5.87
N PRO A 237 4.25 23.52 7.04
CA PRO A 237 4.28 24.26 8.31
C PRO A 237 5.28 25.44 8.34
N LEU A 238 6.37 25.37 7.56
CA LEU A 238 7.40 26.40 7.51
C LEU A 238 7.08 27.55 6.53
N HIS A 239 6.25 27.32 5.51
CA HIS A 239 6.01 28.26 4.42
C HIS A 239 4.50 28.52 4.16
N ASN A 240 3.78 28.97 5.19
CA ASN A 240 2.36 29.39 5.10
C ASN A 240 1.41 28.36 4.47
N GLY A 241 1.69 27.06 4.64
CA GLY A 241 0.83 25.99 4.11
C GLY A 241 0.94 25.76 2.60
N SER A 242 1.93 26.37 1.92
CA SER A 242 2.17 26.07 0.50
C SER A 242 2.64 24.62 0.31
N ARG A 243 1.91 23.86 -0.51
CA ARG A 243 2.17 22.44 -0.82
C ARG A 243 2.60 22.28 -2.27
N PRO A 244 3.91 22.33 -2.57
CA PRO A 244 4.40 22.31 -3.95
C PRO A 244 4.14 20.98 -4.69
N PHE A 245 3.96 19.88 -3.96
CA PHE A 245 3.71 18.55 -4.54
C PHE A 245 2.25 18.08 -4.47
N ASP A 246 1.31 18.96 -4.14
CA ASP A 246 -0.11 18.60 -4.21
C ASP A 246 -0.50 18.21 -5.65
N PRO A 247 -1.38 17.20 -5.81
CA PRO A 247 -1.81 16.76 -7.13
C PRO A 247 -2.45 17.92 -7.89
N PRO A 248 -2.04 18.14 -9.15
CA PRO A 248 -2.56 19.23 -9.94
C PRO A 248 -4.07 19.05 -10.12
N ARG A 249 -4.80 20.17 -10.28
CA ARG A 249 -6.27 20.15 -10.36
C ARG A 249 -6.83 19.23 -11.46
N TRP A 250 -6.08 19.01 -12.54
CA TRP A 250 -6.47 18.07 -13.58
C TRP A 250 -6.38 16.60 -13.13
N TRP A 251 -5.39 16.24 -12.30
CA TRP A 251 -5.25 14.90 -11.73
C TRP A 251 -6.39 14.60 -10.77
N ARG A 252 -6.68 15.54 -9.86
CA ARG A 252 -7.81 15.42 -8.93
C ARG A 252 -9.14 15.22 -9.66
N ARG A 253 -9.40 16.00 -10.71
CA ARG A 253 -10.62 15.84 -11.55
C ARG A 253 -10.76 14.48 -12.23
N LEU A 254 -9.66 13.76 -12.49
CA LEU A 254 -9.72 12.41 -13.06
C LEU A 254 -10.22 11.37 -12.05
N PHE A 255 -9.84 11.53 -10.77
CA PHE A 255 -10.19 10.61 -9.69
C PHE A 255 -11.45 11.05 -8.91
N GLU A 256 -11.76 12.34 -8.88
CA GLU A 256 -12.97 12.93 -8.28
C GLU A 256 -14.18 12.94 -9.24
N ARG A 257 -14.10 12.21 -10.37
CA ARG A 257 -15.15 12.18 -11.40
C ARG A 257 -16.36 11.33 -10.99
N ARG A 258 -16.98 11.71 -9.87
CA ARG A 258 -18.41 11.59 -9.52
C ARG A 258 -18.58 12.23 -8.14
N PRO A 259 -18.98 13.51 -8.04
CA PRO A 259 -20.04 13.79 -7.09
C PRO A 259 -21.23 12.98 -7.58
N THR A 260 -21.61 11.93 -6.87
CA THR A 260 -22.93 11.35 -7.03
C THR A 260 -23.92 12.51 -6.99
N GLU A 261 -24.79 12.61 -8.00
CA GLU A 261 -25.92 13.55 -8.07
C GLU A 261 -26.95 13.33 -6.95
N GLU A 262 -26.58 12.76 -5.80
CA GLU A 262 -27.46 12.51 -4.66
C GLU A 262 -27.89 13.80 -3.95
N THR A 263 -27.12 14.89 -4.07
CA THR A 263 -27.48 16.15 -3.40
C THR A 263 -28.51 16.97 -4.17
N ALA A 264 -28.68 16.76 -5.49
CA ALA A 264 -29.73 17.44 -6.26
C ALA A 264 -31.08 16.72 -6.11
N ASP A 265 -31.08 15.39 -6.13
CA ASP A 265 -32.30 14.59 -5.99
C ASP A 265 -32.83 14.55 -4.55
N GLY A 266 -31.95 14.62 -3.54
CA GLY A 266 -32.35 14.72 -2.13
C GLY A 266 -33.08 16.03 -1.80
N ILE A 267 -32.56 17.16 -2.30
CA ILE A 267 -33.18 18.48 -2.08
C ILE A 267 -34.49 18.61 -2.86
N ASN A 268 -34.54 18.12 -4.11
CA ASN A 268 -35.77 18.12 -4.89
C ASN A 268 -36.85 17.22 -4.27
N ASN A 269 -36.49 16.05 -3.73
CA ASN A 269 -37.44 15.19 -3.04
C ASN A 269 -37.90 15.78 -1.70
N GLU A 270 -37.04 16.44 -0.92
CA GLU A 270 -37.46 17.13 0.31
C GLU A 270 -38.38 18.33 0.01
N ILE A 271 -38.13 19.10 -1.05
CA ILE A 271 -39.00 20.22 -1.47
C ILE A 271 -40.33 19.72 -2.05
N VAL A 272 -40.33 18.60 -2.79
CA VAL A 272 -41.56 17.97 -3.32
C VAL A 272 -42.39 17.34 -2.20
N VAL A 273 -41.75 16.76 -1.18
CA VAL A 273 -42.43 16.21 0.00
C VAL A 273 -42.95 17.31 0.93
N ALA A 274 -42.27 18.45 1.03
CA ALA A 274 -42.76 19.62 1.77
C ALA A 274 -43.83 20.42 0.99
N GLY A 275 -43.99 20.18 -0.33
CA GLY A 275 -44.87 20.93 -1.24
C GLY A 275 -46.25 20.34 -1.48
N GLY A 276 -46.63 19.23 -0.85
CA GLY A 276 -47.99 18.69 -0.89
C GLY A 276 -48.38 18.08 0.46
N PRO A 277 -49.65 18.14 0.92
CA PRO A 277 -50.91 18.45 0.26
C PRO A 277 -51.66 19.62 0.96
N GLU A 278 -51.06 20.81 1.06
CA GLU A 278 -51.69 21.95 1.75
C GLU A 278 -52.51 22.88 0.82
N LEU A 279 -52.45 22.67 -0.50
CA LEU A 279 -53.14 23.52 -1.49
C LEU A 279 -54.50 22.98 -1.99
N ALA A 280 -54.98 21.85 -1.45
CA ALA A 280 -56.26 21.25 -1.88
C ALA A 280 -57.43 21.51 -0.92
N ALA A 281 -57.22 22.22 0.20
CA ALA A 281 -58.24 22.42 1.23
C ALA A 281 -58.95 23.78 1.21
N ASP A 282 -58.61 24.68 0.28
CA ASP A 282 -59.17 26.06 0.26
C ASP A 282 -59.89 26.42 -1.05
N VAL A 283 -60.61 25.46 -1.65
CA VAL A 283 -61.61 25.71 -2.70
C VAL A 283 -62.81 24.79 -2.52
N ARG A 284 -63.70 25.11 -1.58
CA ARG A 284 -65.15 24.85 -1.70
C ARG A 284 -65.98 25.60 -0.67
#